data_AF-A0A535TRB5-F1
#
_entry.id   AF-A0A535TRB5-F1
#
_cell.length_a   1.000
_cell.length_b   1.000
_cell.length_c   1.000
_cell.angle_alpha   90.00
_cell.angle_beta   90.00
_cell.angle_gamma   90.00
#
_symmetry.space_group_name_H-M   'P 1'
#
loop_
_entity.id
_entity.type
_entity.pdbx_description
1 polymer ?
#
loop_
_entity_poly.entity_id
_entity_poly.type
_entity_poly.pdbx_seq_one_letter_code
_entity_poly.pdbx_strand_id
1 'polypeptide(L)'
;MRFRLATRGSTLAMIQAQLVADALARRYPEHEFTLTPLTTLGDRHPSMRLSASPREGVFVKDLEQALLEGQADFAVHSAKDLPTLPTPGLTLAAFLPREDARDVLIARPASTLAQLPPGARIGTGSPRRAAQIAALRPDLKAVEIRGNVDTRLRRLNEGAVDALVLAAAGLARLGRLAEAHEVLPLDVMLPAPGQGALAIQALEGGEAARVAAAVDDPRTSRAVQAERALLRRLGGGCLSALGAYALVDGDELNLQAIVLDAGGTTAIRAQARGPNDAGVVEKVAASLESQGAGRLLARPDASLAGLRIMVTRADRQAAALVDALTALGAQAVRCPVIAIEPIAVDRAVLQGLGRYDWVVLTSANGVDRLRELLQEGHHGFPAHIKVAAIGPETAARATEAGMSPVLVPPRFIAEDLADVLSTAMVPGAQILLARAAGARDVLPEQLRARGAQVDVLETYRAVPPGDVRPRLAACLPDVDMVTFTSSSTVRHFVEAMPGPMPNRVRVACIGPITAQTARELGLRVDIIADEYTTRGLVDAILRSRSPIPV
;
A
#
# COMPACT_ATOMS: atom_id res chain seq x y z
N MET A 1 12.96 -12.83 -29.42
CA MET A 1 11.70 -13.13 -28.70
C MET A 1 10.77 -11.94 -28.80
N ARG A 2 9.47 -12.11 -28.58
CA ARG A 2 8.51 -11.00 -28.54
C ARG A 2 8.10 -10.70 -27.11
N PHE A 3 8.15 -9.43 -26.72
CA PHE A 3 7.75 -8.93 -25.42
C PHE A 3 6.62 -7.90 -25.53
N ARG A 4 5.68 -7.94 -24.59
CA ARG A 4 4.50 -7.08 -24.51
C ARG A 4 4.66 -6.08 -23.36
N LEU A 5 4.53 -4.80 -23.66
CA LEU A 5 4.65 -3.71 -22.68
C LEU A 5 3.25 -3.19 -22.35
N ALA A 6 2.73 -3.55 -21.18
CA ALA A 6 1.52 -2.97 -20.63
C ALA A 6 1.72 -1.47 -20.37
N THR A 7 0.79 -0.68 -20.88
CA THR A 7 0.73 0.77 -20.65
C THR A 7 -0.70 1.26 -20.61
N ARG A 8 -0.90 2.48 -20.11
CA ARG A 8 -2.21 3.14 -20.13
C ARG A 8 -2.47 3.78 -21.49
N GLY A 9 -3.74 3.98 -21.82
CA GLY A 9 -4.15 4.57 -23.11
C GLY A 9 -3.93 6.09 -23.26
N SER A 10 -3.51 6.81 -22.21
CA SER A 10 -3.26 8.26 -22.34
C SER A 10 -2.05 8.56 -23.22
N THR A 11 -2.07 9.66 -23.98
CA THR A 11 -0.97 10.07 -24.88
C THR A 11 0.40 10.05 -24.20
N LEU A 12 0.51 10.63 -23.00
CA LEU A 12 1.76 10.62 -22.24
C LEU A 12 2.22 9.21 -21.89
N ALA A 13 1.31 8.34 -21.42
CA ALA A 13 1.66 6.96 -21.07
C ALA A 13 2.08 6.13 -22.29
N MET A 14 1.46 6.34 -23.45
CA MET A 14 1.88 5.72 -24.71
C MET A 14 3.29 6.15 -25.11
N ILE A 15 3.59 7.46 -25.03
CA ILE A 15 4.94 7.99 -25.29
C ILE A 15 5.96 7.39 -24.31
N GLN A 16 5.62 7.33 -23.02
CA GLN A 16 6.50 6.76 -22.00
C GLN A 16 6.80 5.28 -22.26
N ALA A 17 5.79 4.51 -22.66
CA ALA A 17 5.98 3.11 -23.03
C ALA A 17 6.80 2.95 -24.32
N GLN A 18 6.61 3.84 -25.31
CA GLN A 18 7.43 3.86 -26.51
C GLN A 18 8.91 4.16 -26.19
N LEU A 19 9.19 5.12 -25.29
CA LEU A 19 10.56 5.41 -24.87
C LEU A 19 11.26 4.19 -24.24
N VAL A 20 10.51 3.39 -23.48
CA VAL A 20 11.01 2.12 -22.93
C VAL A 20 11.21 1.08 -24.03
N ALA A 21 10.24 0.91 -24.93
CA ALA A 21 10.36 -0.02 -26.05
C ALA A 21 11.58 0.30 -26.92
N ASP A 22 11.81 1.58 -27.22
CA ASP A 22 12.95 2.03 -28.02
C ASP A 22 14.28 1.79 -27.31
N ALA A 23 14.34 2.00 -25.99
CA ALA A 23 15.54 1.73 -25.21
C ALA A 23 15.88 0.23 -25.22
N LEU A 24 14.88 -0.62 -25.04
CA LEU A 24 15.03 -2.08 -25.09
C LEU A 24 15.41 -2.55 -26.51
N ALA A 25 14.76 -2.04 -27.55
CA ALA A 25 15.03 -2.40 -28.95
C ALA A 25 16.44 -1.99 -29.39
N ARG A 26 16.95 -0.84 -28.94
CA ARG A 26 18.36 -0.46 -29.18
C ARG A 26 19.34 -1.43 -28.54
N ARG A 27 19.01 -1.97 -27.36
CA ARG A 27 19.88 -2.90 -26.63
C ARG A 27 19.80 -4.33 -27.15
N TYR A 28 18.63 -4.72 -27.65
CA TYR A 28 18.27 -6.07 -28.12
C TYR A 28 17.54 -5.99 -29.49
N PRO A 29 18.25 -5.69 -30.59
CA PRO A 29 17.66 -5.56 -31.93
C PRO A 29 17.05 -6.88 -32.45
N GLU A 30 17.44 -8.02 -31.88
CA GLU A 30 16.90 -9.35 -32.16
C GLU A 30 15.58 -9.66 -31.41
N HIS A 31 15.09 -8.73 -30.59
CA HIS A 31 13.83 -8.84 -29.88
C HIS A 31 12.79 -7.85 -30.41
N GLU A 32 11.53 -8.27 -30.37
CA GLU A 32 10.39 -7.44 -30.73
C GLU A 32 9.71 -6.94 -29.46
N PHE A 33 9.50 -5.63 -29.34
CA PHE A 33 8.85 -4.99 -28.19
C PHE A 33 7.55 -4.32 -28.64
N THR A 34 6.40 -4.89 -28.26
CA THR A 34 5.08 -4.42 -28.68
C THR A 34 4.31 -3.79 -27.53
N LEU A 35 3.72 -2.60 -27.76
CA LEU A 35 2.90 -1.93 -26.76
C LEU A 35 1.52 -2.57 -26.65
N THR A 36 1.08 -2.86 -25.43
CA THR A 36 -0.24 -3.39 -25.10
C THR A 36 -0.99 -2.37 -24.25
N PRO A 37 -1.74 -1.43 -24.88
CA PRO A 37 -2.53 -0.47 -24.14
C PRO A 37 -3.67 -1.19 -23.39
N LEU A 38 -3.73 -1.00 -22.07
CA LEU A 38 -4.81 -1.49 -21.23
C LEU A 38 -5.76 -0.36 -20.91
N THR A 39 -7.07 -0.62 -21.07
CA THR A 39 -8.11 0.31 -20.63
C THR A 39 -8.29 0.14 -19.12
N THR A 40 -7.58 0.97 -18.35
CA THR A 40 -7.64 0.94 -16.89
C THR A 40 -9.01 1.41 -16.37
N LEU A 41 -9.39 0.98 -15.16
CA LEU A 41 -10.64 1.42 -14.52
C LEU A 41 -10.73 2.95 -14.37
N GLY A 42 -9.59 3.62 -14.18
CA GLY A 42 -9.53 5.08 -14.11
C GLY A 42 -9.74 5.80 -15.44
N ASP A 43 -9.51 5.11 -16.57
CA ASP A 43 -9.79 5.64 -17.91
C ASP A 43 -11.27 5.42 -18.30
N ARG A 44 -11.94 4.39 -17.74
CA ARG A 44 -13.36 4.07 -18.01
C ARG A 44 -14.36 4.98 -17.26
N HIS A 45 -13.94 5.65 -16.18
CA HIS A 45 -14.80 6.51 -15.37
C HIS A 45 -14.19 7.89 -15.07
N PRO A 46 -14.14 8.82 -16.06
CA PRO A 46 -13.56 10.15 -15.87
C PRO A 46 -14.29 11.03 -14.85
N SER A 47 -15.57 10.73 -14.57
CA SER A 47 -16.45 11.45 -13.64
C SER A 47 -16.44 10.88 -12.21
N MET A 48 -15.76 9.77 -11.95
CA MET A 48 -15.61 9.23 -10.59
C MET A 48 -14.77 10.20 -9.75
N ARG A 49 -15.37 10.73 -8.67
CA ARG A 49 -14.64 11.52 -7.67
C ARG A 49 -13.66 10.59 -6.95
N LEU A 50 -12.37 10.92 -6.85
CA LEU A 50 -11.44 10.20 -5.95
C LEU A 50 -11.92 10.16 -4.47
N SER A 51 -12.83 11.05 -4.05
CA SER A 51 -13.49 10.95 -2.74
C SER A 51 -14.53 9.83 -2.65
N ALA A 52 -15.07 9.37 -3.79
CA ALA A 52 -15.99 8.24 -3.88
C ALA A 52 -15.27 6.91 -4.19
N SER A 53 -13.98 6.93 -4.50
CA SER A 53 -13.11 5.75 -4.61
C SER A 53 -11.66 6.16 -4.30
N PRO A 54 -11.18 5.97 -3.05
CA PRO A 54 -9.87 6.41 -2.60
C PRO A 54 -8.78 5.38 -2.96
N ARG A 55 -8.79 4.88 -4.20
CA ARG A 55 -7.83 3.87 -4.62
C ARG A 55 -6.54 4.56 -5.08
N GLU A 56 -5.57 4.70 -4.18
CA GLU A 56 -4.18 4.83 -4.59
C GLU A 56 -3.83 3.63 -5.49
N GLY A 57 -3.20 3.90 -6.64
CA GLY A 57 -2.74 2.85 -7.56
C GLY A 57 -3.78 2.23 -8.51
N VAL A 58 -4.98 2.79 -8.75
CA VAL A 58 -5.90 2.24 -9.79
C VAL A 58 -5.21 2.07 -11.14
N PHE A 59 -4.38 3.04 -11.51
CA PHE A 59 -3.65 3.03 -12.78
C PHE A 59 -2.48 2.05 -12.82
N VAL A 60 -2.02 1.59 -11.65
CA VAL A 60 -0.88 0.68 -11.50
C VAL A 60 -1.36 -0.76 -11.34
N LYS A 61 -2.39 -0.99 -10.52
CA LYS A 61 -2.95 -2.33 -10.23
C LYS A 61 -3.41 -3.07 -11.50
N ASP A 62 -3.99 -2.37 -12.47
CA ASP A 62 -4.41 -3.00 -13.73
C ASP A 62 -3.20 -3.46 -14.58
N LEU A 63 -2.09 -2.70 -14.56
CA LEU A 63 -0.86 -3.08 -15.26
C LEU A 63 -0.14 -4.22 -14.52
N GLU A 64 -0.10 -4.16 -13.18
CA GLU A 64 0.47 -5.21 -12.33
C GLU A 64 -0.29 -6.53 -12.47
N GLN A 65 -1.62 -6.47 -12.54
CA GLN A 65 -2.45 -7.67 -12.76
C GLN A 65 -2.13 -8.29 -14.13
N ALA A 66 -1.97 -7.48 -15.17
CA ALA A 66 -1.60 -7.99 -16.50
C ALA A 66 -0.22 -8.67 -16.52
N LEU A 67 0.73 -8.21 -15.70
CA LEU A 67 2.01 -8.91 -15.51
C LEU A 67 1.82 -10.25 -14.80
N LEU A 68 1.08 -10.25 -13.68
CA LEU A 68 0.84 -11.46 -12.88
C LEU A 68 0.03 -12.54 -13.63
N GLU A 69 -0.88 -12.13 -14.51
CA GLU A 69 -1.67 -13.02 -15.36
C GLU A 69 -0.95 -13.43 -16.65
N GLY A 70 0.28 -12.96 -16.89
CA GLY A 70 1.03 -13.25 -18.11
C GLY A 70 0.43 -12.64 -19.38
N GLN A 71 -0.43 -11.62 -19.25
CA GLN A 71 -1.00 -10.85 -20.36
C GLN A 71 0.00 -9.82 -20.92
N ALA A 72 0.98 -9.42 -20.12
CA ALA A 72 2.10 -8.59 -20.51
C ALA A 72 3.40 -9.09 -19.86
N ASP A 73 4.53 -8.69 -20.44
CA ASP A 73 5.86 -9.09 -19.98
C ASP A 73 6.56 -7.94 -19.22
N PHE A 74 6.22 -6.70 -19.58
CA PHE A 74 6.65 -5.46 -18.91
C PHE A 74 5.45 -4.58 -18.57
N ALA A 75 5.56 -3.76 -17.54
CA ALA A 75 4.72 -2.60 -17.32
C ALA A 75 5.56 -1.34 -17.16
N VAL A 76 5.11 -0.25 -17.79
CA VAL A 76 5.84 1.03 -17.79
C VAL A 76 5.11 2.05 -16.93
N HIS A 77 5.84 2.64 -15.97
CA HIS A 77 5.28 3.58 -15.01
C HIS A 77 6.10 4.86 -14.94
N SER A 78 5.43 5.98 -14.67
CA SER A 78 6.11 7.11 -14.02
C SER A 78 6.45 6.68 -12.59
N ALA A 79 7.71 6.75 -12.17
CA ALA A 79 8.12 6.18 -10.89
C ALA A 79 7.43 6.83 -9.68
N LYS A 80 7.01 8.09 -9.81
CA LYS A 80 6.22 8.81 -8.79
C LYS A 80 4.79 8.30 -8.58
N ASP A 81 4.25 7.56 -9.55
CA ASP A 81 2.89 7.02 -9.48
C ASP A 81 2.89 5.58 -8.92
N LEU A 82 4.07 4.97 -8.76
CA LEU A 82 4.21 3.63 -8.20
C LEU A 82 3.88 3.63 -6.71
N PRO A 83 3.18 2.60 -6.21
CA PRO A 83 2.97 2.42 -4.78
C PRO A 83 4.31 2.32 -4.05
N THR A 84 4.30 2.68 -2.77
CA THR A 84 5.48 2.62 -1.90
C THR A 84 5.87 1.18 -1.62
N LEU A 85 4.89 0.34 -1.32
CA LEU A 85 5.07 -1.09 -1.12
C LEU A 85 5.29 -1.81 -2.46
N PRO A 86 6.20 -2.79 -2.52
CA PRO A 86 6.36 -3.63 -3.70
C PRO A 86 5.12 -4.50 -3.89
N THR A 87 4.82 -4.82 -5.14
CA THR A 87 3.79 -5.80 -5.50
C THR A 87 4.43 -7.18 -5.63
N PRO A 88 4.05 -8.16 -4.79
CA PRO A 88 4.75 -9.44 -4.75
C PRO A 88 4.63 -10.23 -6.05
N GLY A 89 5.71 -10.92 -6.41
CA GLY A 89 5.88 -11.56 -7.71
C GLY A 89 6.33 -10.59 -8.81
N LEU A 90 6.38 -9.28 -8.53
CA LEU A 90 6.85 -8.25 -9.45
C LEU A 90 8.07 -7.54 -8.89
N THR A 91 8.98 -7.16 -9.78
CA THR A 91 10.16 -6.36 -9.46
C THR A 91 10.20 -5.09 -10.31
N LEU A 92 10.74 -4.01 -9.75
CA LEU A 92 11.14 -2.83 -10.52
C LEU A 92 12.49 -3.16 -11.17
N ALA A 93 12.42 -3.73 -12.37
CA ALA A 93 13.56 -4.35 -13.05
C ALA A 93 14.58 -3.31 -13.55
N ALA A 94 14.12 -2.11 -13.90
CA ALA A 94 15.00 -1.04 -14.35
C ALA A 94 14.34 0.35 -14.24
N PHE A 95 15.16 1.37 -14.20
CA PHE A 95 14.79 2.77 -14.42
C PHE A 95 15.56 3.33 -15.60
N LEU A 96 14.88 4.03 -16.51
CA LEU A 96 15.57 4.78 -17.56
C LEU A 96 16.24 6.05 -17.00
N PRO A 97 17.22 6.65 -17.72
CA PRO A 97 17.79 7.93 -17.33
C PRO A 97 16.72 8.96 -16.95
N ARG A 98 16.87 9.55 -15.77
CA ARG A 98 15.89 10.48 -15.20
C ARG A 98 15.81 11.76 -16.03
N GLU A 99 14.61 12.10 -16.46
CA GLU A 99 14.32 13.40 -17.05
C GLU A 99 14.24 14.49 -15.96
N ASP A 100 14.24 15.78 -16.33
CA ASP A 100 14.13 16.88 -15.37
C ASP A 100 13.00 16.66 -14.35
N ALA A 101 13.41 16.48 -13.09
CA ALA A 101 12.53 16.18 -11.98
C ALA A 101 11.77 17.41 -11.48
N ARG A 102 12.13 18.63 -11.91
CA ARG A 102 11.52 19.88 -11.44
C ARG A 102 10.05 20.00 -11.85
N ASP A 103 9.34 20.83 -11.11
CA ASP A 103 8.02 21.29 -11.49
C ASP A 103 8.13 22.58 -12.32
N VAL A 104 7.12 22.84 -13.15
CA VAL A 104 7.04 24.05 -13.98
C VAL A 104 5.72 24.75 -13.77
N LEU A 105 5.74 26.07 -13.91
CA LEU A 105 4.58 26.93 -13.87
C LEU A 105 4.14 27.31 -15.30
N ILE A 106 2.85 27.23 -15.56
CA ILE A 106 2.22 27.76 -16.78
C ILE A 106 1.13 28.72 -16.33
N ALA A 107 1.27 30.02 -16.60
CA ALA A 107 0.35 31.05 -16.16
C ALA A 107 -0.34 31.77 -17.32
N ARG A 108 -1.51 32.35 -17.06
CA ARG A 108 -2.24 33.20 -18.01
C ARG A 108 -2.73 34.47 -17.30
N PRO A 109 -2.21 35.67 -17.63
CA PRO A 109 -1.14 35.92 -18.60
C PRO A 109 0.21 35.32 -18.17
N ALA A 110 1.13 35.18 -19.13
CA ALA A 110 2.49 34.70 -18.91
C ALA A 110 3.15 35.44 -17.75
N SER A 111 3.56 34.70 -16.71
CA SER A 111 4.13 35.25 -15.48
C SER A 111 4.90 34.15 -14.73
N THR A 112 5.79 34.57 -13.83
CA THR A 112 6.44 33.69 -12.84
C THR A 112 5.58 33.57 -11.58
N LEU A 113 5.89 32.61 -10.72
CA LEU A 113 5.24 32.38 -9.43
C LEU A 113 5.30 33.63 -8.55
N ALA A 114 6.42 34.37 -8.60
CA ALA A 114 6.59 35.63 -7.88
C ALA A 114 5.70 36.75 -8.43
N GLN A 115 5.41 36.75 -9.73
CA GLN A 115 4.65 37.79 -10.42
C GLN A 115 3.13 37.59 -10.35
N LEU A 116 2.65 36.43 -9.92
CA LEU A 116 1.22 36.18 -9.78
C LEU A 116 0.58 37.15 -8.77
N PRO A 117 -0.57 37.77 -9.09
CA PRO A 117 -1.23 38.72 -8.20
C PRO A 117 -1.78 38.02 -6.95
N PRO A 118 -1.94 38.75 -5.83
CA PRO A 118 -2.59 38.22 -4.65
C PRO A 118 -3.97 37.64 -4.95
N GLY A 119 -4.25 36.46 -4.39
CA GLY A 119 -5.49 35.73 -4.61
C GLY A 119 -5.56 34.92 -5.91
N ALA A 120 -4.52 34.91 -6.75
CA ALA A 120 -4.51 34.12 -7.98
C ALA A 120 -4.66 32.61 -7.70
N ARG A 121 -5.40 31.94 -8.58
CA ARG A 121 -5.78 30.53 -8.48
C ARG A 121 -4.74 29.66 -9.20
N ILE A 122 -4.05 28.81 -8.46
CA ILE A 122 -3.07 27.86 -9.02
C ILE A 122 -3.67 26.45 -9.07
N GLY A 123 -3.83 25.94 -10.28
CA GLY A 123 -4.32 24.60 -10.55
C GLY A 123 -3.29 23.51 -10.28
N THR A 124 -3.56 22.66 -9.30
CA THR A 124 -2.77 21.44 -9.02
C THR A 124 -3.62 20.40 -8.30
N GLY A 125 -3.48 19.13 -8.69
CA GLY A 125 -4.08 17.99 -7.97
C GLY A 125 -3.15 17.36 -6.93
N SER A 126 -1.97 17.94 -6.70
CA SER A 126 -0.94 17.39 -5.81
C SER A 126 -0.94 18.14 -4.46
N PRO A 127 -1.21 17.44 -3.33
CA PRO A 127 -1.09 18.03 -1.99
C PRO A 127 0.30 18.60 -1.71
N ARG A 128 1.36 17.90 -2.13
CA ARG A 128 2.76 18.39 -2.08
C ARG A 128 2.94 19.76 -2.72
N ARG A 129 2.41 19.96 -3.93
CA ARG A 129 2.55 21.26 -4.63
C ARG A 129 1.73 22.33 -3.95
N ALA A 130 0.48 22.02 -3.59
CA ALA A 130 -0.41 22.96 -2.92
C ALA A 130 0.20 23.46 -1.60
N ALA A 131 0.71 22.56 -0.76
CA ALA A 131 1.33 22.91 0.52
C ALA A 131 2.61 23.74 0.34
N GLN A 132 3.49 23.38 -0.61
CA GLN A 132 4.71 24.17 -0.87
C GLN A 132 4.42 25.56 -1.43
N ILE A 133 3.37 25.70 -2.26
CA ILE A 133 2.90 27.01 -2.72
C ILE A 133 2.37 27.81 -1.54
N ALA A 134 1.51 27.23 -0.70
CA ALA A 134 0.91 27.91 0.44
C ALA A 134 1.97 28.36 1.46
N ALA A 135 3.03 27.56 1.65
CA ALA A 135 4.17 27.92 2.49
C ALA A 135 4.96 29.12 1.95
N LEU A 136 5.09 29.25 0.63
CA LEU A 136 5.88 30.30 -0.01
C LEU A 136 5.07 31.57 -0.30
N ARG A 137 3.80 31.40 -0.69
CA ARG A 137 2.88 32.44 -1.16
C ARG A 137 1.48 32.18 -0.58
N PRO A 138 1.26 32.44 0.73
CA PRO A 138 0.00 32.16 1.42
C PRO A 138 -1.19 32.98 0.88
N ASP A 139 -0.91 34.03 0.10
CA ASP A 139 -1.91 34.84 -0.59
C ASP A 139 -2.47 34.18 -1.86
N LEU A 140 -1.84 33.12 -2.37
CA LEU A 140 -2.29 32.39 -3.56
C LEU A 140 -3.25 31.25 -3.20
N LYS A 141 -4.19 30.94 -4.09
CA LYS A 141 -5.23 29.93 -3.86
C LYS A 141 -4.95 28.68 -4.67
N ALA A 142 -4.56 27.59 -4.02
CA ALA A 142 -4.48 26.29 -4.70
C ALA A 142 -5.88 25.80 -5.06
N VAL A 143 -6.12 25.48 -6.33
CA VAL A 143 -7.38 24.96 -6.84
C VAL A 143 -7.14 23.55 -7.39
N GLU A 144 -7.98 22.60 -6.99
CA GLU A 144 -7.81 21.23 -7.46
C GLU A 144 -8.13 21.11 -8.96
N ILE A 145 -7.16 20.61 -9.74
CA ILE A 145 -7.35 20.30 -11.14
C ILE A 145 -6.96 18.85 -11.44
N ARG A 146 -7.84 18.16 -12.16
CA ARG A 146 -7.73 16.77 -12.56
C ARG A 146 -7.77 16.61 -14.08
N GLY A 147 -7.52 15.38 -14.53
CA GLY A 147 -7.40 15.03 -15.94
C GLY A 147 -5.94 14.92 -16.37
N ASN A 148 -5.75 14.42 -17.59
CA ASN A 148 -4.46 14.38 -18.29
C ASN A 148 -3.96 15.81 -18.59
N VAL A 149 -2.70 15.93 -19.04
CA VAL A 149 -2.05 17.22 -19.32
C VAL A 149 -2.91 18.10 -20.23
N ASP A 150 -3.48 17.56 -21.30
CA ASP A 150 -4.31 18.32 -22.25
C ASP A 150 -5.56 18.90 -21.61
N THR A 151 -6.24 18.12 -20.75
CA THR A 151 -7.41 18.59 -20.00
C THR A 151 -7.05 19.73 -19.06
N ARG A 152 -5.89 19.65 -18.40
CA ARG A 152 -5.44 20.71 -17.48
C ARG A 152 -5.13 22.00 -18.23
N LEU A 153 -4.39 21.90 -19.34
CA LEU A 153 -4.03 23.05 -20.18
C LEU A 153 -5.27 23.70 -20.80
N ARG A 154 -6.26 22.91 -21.21
CA ARG A 154 -7.56 23.44 -21.64
C ARG A 154 -8.25 24.21 -20.52
N ARG A 155 -8.32 23.68 -19.30
CA ARG A 155 -8.92 24.37 -18.15
C ARG A 155 -8.22 25.69 -17.80
N LEU A 156 -6.90 25.76 -17.95
CA LEU A 156 -6.16 27.03 -17.83
C LEU A 156 -6.58 28.02 -18.93
N ASN A 157 -6.69 27.55 -20.18
CA ASN A 157 -7.12 28.39 -21.30
C ASN A 157 -8.56 28.89 -21.20
N GLU A 158 -9.44 28.12 -20.56
CA GLU A 158 -10.82 28.49 -20.25
C GLU A 158 -10.95 29.43 -19.04
N GLY A 159 -9.85 29.78 -18.36
CA GLY A 159 -9.85 30.66 -17.20
C GLY A 159 -10.35 30.00 -15.90
N ALA A 160 -10.37 28.66 -15.84
CA ALA A 160 -10.77 27.95 -14.62
C ALA A 160 -9.75 28.15 -13.48
N VAL A 161 -8.49 28.44 -13.82
CA VAL A 161 -7.39 28.83 -12.94
C VAL A 161 -6.53 29.86 -13.66
N ASP A 162 -5.70 30.57 -12.90
CA ASP A 162 -4.83 31.64 -13.40
C ASP A 162 -3.42 31.11 -13.70
N ALA A 163 -3.03 30.01 -13.05
CA ALA A 163 -1.82 29.25 -13.38
C ALA A 163 -1.97 27.74 -13.13
N LEU A 164 -1.06 26.94 -13.67
CA LEU A 164 -0.92 25.51 -13.42
C LEU A 164 0.49 25.19 -12.94
N VAL A 165 0.61 24.17 -12.09
CA VAL A 165 1.91 23.55 -11.80
C VAL A 165 1.91 22.10 -12.29
N LEU A 166 2.81 21.79 -13.22
CA LEU A 166 2.99 20.48 -13.85
C LEU A 166 4.43 19.97 -13.67
N ALA A 167 4.70 18.70 -13.97
CA ALA A 167 6.06 18.18 -13.96
C ALA A 167 6.76 18.49 -15.29
N ALA A 168 8.01 19.00 -15.24
CA ALA A 168 8.80 19.32 -16.43
C ALA A 168 8.90 18.11 -17.38
N ALA A 169 9.28 16.95 -16.84
CA ALA A 169 9.38 15.69 -17.60
C ALA A 169 8.10 15.29 -18.35
N GLY A 170 6.92 15.60 -17.81
CA GLY A 170 5.66 15.29 -18.49
C GLY A 170 5.46 16.13 -19.75
N LEU A 171 5.77 17.42 -19.67
CA LEU A 171 5.69 18.32 -20.82
C LEU A 171 6.81 18.07 -21.83
N ALA A 172 8.03 17.81 -21.37
CA ALA A 172 9.17 17.49 -22.22
C ALA A 172 8.87 16.29 -23.13
N ARG A 173 8.34 15.20 -22.56
CA ARG A 173 7.93 14.00 -23.31
C ARG A 173 6.81 14.27 -24.31
N LEU A 174 5.92 15.22 -24.02
CA LEU A 174 4.86 15.63 -24.94
C LEU A 174 5.34 16.63 -26.00
N GLY A 175 6.59 17.09 -25.96
CA GLY A 175 7.09 18.16 -26.83
C GLY A 175 6.52 19.54 -26.50
N ARG A 176 6.02 19.74 -25.26
CA ARG A 176 5.27 20.92 -24.82
C ARG A 176 5.98 21.72 -23.72
N LEU A 177 7.27 21.47 -23.48
CA LEU A 177 8.02 22.15 -22.42
C LEU A 177 8.09 23.68 -22.63
N ALA A 178 8.06 24.14 -23.88
CA ALA A 178 8.05 25.56 -24.22
C ALA A 178 6.80 26.33 -23.75
N GLU A 179 5.74 25.64 -23.32
CA GLU A 179 4.57 26.28 -22.69
C GLU A 179 4.82 26.67 -21.23
N ALA A 180 5.88 26.15 -20.60
CA ALA A 180 6.31 26.57 -19.27
C ALA A 180 6.86 28.01 -19.30
N HIS A 181 6.35 28.84 -18.39
CA HIS A 181 6.83 30.20 -18.20
C HIS A 181 7.94 30.28 -17.14
N GLU A 182 7.99 29.29 -16.24
CA GLU A 182 9.02 29.18 -15.22
C GLU A 182 9.28 27.71 -14.89
N VAL A 183 10.55 27.32 -14.81
CA VAL A 183 10.97 26.05 -14.21
C VAL A 183 11.27 26.32 -12.74
N LEU A 184 10.48 25.74 -11.85
CA LEU A 184 10.58 26.00 -10.41
C LEU A 184 11.86 25.37 -9.85
N PRO A 185 12.74 26.16 -9.23
CA PRO A 185 13.92 25.65 -8.53
C PRO A 185 13.59 24.63 -7.43
N LEU A 186 14.53 23.75 -7.07
CA LEU A 186 14.30 22.68 -6.09
C LEU A 186 14.11 23.18 -4.65
N ASP A 187 14.68 24.34 -4.32
CA ASP A 187 14.46 25.05 -3.07
C ASP A 187 13.05 25.67 -2.99
N VAL A 188 12.51 26.11 -4.13
CA VAL A 188 11.13 26.60 -4.29
C VAL A 188 10.10 25.46 -4.26
N MET A 189 10.35 24.38 -5.00
CA MET A 189 9.40 23.27 -5.15
C MET A 189 10.15 21.93 -5.22
N LEU A 190 10.29 21.28 -4.07
CA LEU A 190 10.90 19.96 -4.02
C LEU A 190 9.96 18.93 -4.65
N PRO A 191 10.41 18.09 -5.60
CA PRO A 191 9.54 17.24 -6.40
C PRO A 191 9.00 16.03 -5.62
N ALA A 192 8.07 15.31 -6.23
CA ALA A 192 7.59 14.05 -5.69
C ALA A 192 8.70 12.97 -5.81
N PRO A 193 8.80 12.03 -4.85
CA PRO A 193 9.66 10.86 -4.99
C PRO A 193 9.46 10.19 -6.36
N GLY A 194 10.52 9.89 -7.09
CA GLY A 194 10.49 9.28 -8.41
C GLY A 194 10.09 10.21 -9.56
N GLN A 195 9.81 11.50 -9.34
CA GLN A 195 9.42 12.39 -10.43
C GLN A 195 10.55 12.51 -11.48
N GLY A 196 10.18 12.43 -12.75
CA GLY A 196 11.13 12.44 -13.87
C GLY A 196 11.61 11.05 -14.30
N ALA A 197 11.59 10.05 -13.43
CA ALA A 197 12.03 8.69 -13.77
C ALA A 197 10.90 7.85 -14.39
N LEU A 198 11.27 7.01 -15.36
CA LEU A 198 10.43 5.91 -15.85
C LEU A 198 10.90 4.61 -15.24
N ALA A 199 9.99 3.85 -14.68
CA ALA A 199 10.24 2.55 -14.10
C ALA A 199 9.68 1.46 -15.01
N ILE A 200 10.45 0.39 -15.18
CA ILE A 200 10.06 -0.83 -15.88
C ILE A 200 9.80 -1.88 -14.80
N GLN A 201 8.57 -2.38 -14.72
CA GLN A 201 8.18 -3.47 -13.82
C GLN A 201 8.03 -4.76 -14.63
N ALA A 202 8.43 -5.90 -14.05
CA ALA A 202 8.33 -7.21 -14.68
C ALA A 202 8.14 -8.30 -13.61
N LEU A 203 7.81 -9.52 -14.03
CA LEU A 203 7.79 -10.69 -13.15
C LEU A 203 9.19 -10.96 -12.57
N GLU A 204 9.25 -11.16 -11.26
CA GLU A 204 10.47 -11.45 -10.53
C GLU A 204 11.15 -12.72 -11.05
N GLY A 205 12.47 -12.68 -11.28
CA GLY A 205 13.25 -13.80 -11.84
C GLY A 205 12.96 -14.15 -13.31
N GLY A 206 11.97 -13.51 -13.93
CA GLY A 206 11.57 -13.77 -15.32
C GLY A 206 12.59 -13.30 -16.35
N GLU A 207 12.47 -13.79 -17.59
CA GLU A 207 13.28 -13.34 -18.73
C GLU A 207 13.14 -11.83 -18.96
N ALA A 208 11.92 -11.31 -18.88
CA ALA A 208 11.65 -9.89 -19.02
C ALA A 208 12.46 -9.05 -18.00
N ALA A 209 12.49 -9.45 -16.73
CA ALA A 209 13.28 -8.72 -15.72
C ALA A 209 14.78 -8.69 -16.06
N ARG A 210 15.34 -9.80 -16.57
CA ARG A 210 16.74 -9.87 -17.01
C ARG A 210 17.02 -8.97 -18.23
N VAL A 211 16.10 -8.93 -19.19
CA VAL A 211 16.17 -8.05 -20.36
C VAL A 211 16.08 -6.58 -19.95
N ALA A 212 15.16 -6.22 -19.05
CA ALA A 212 15.02 -4.84 -18.57
C ALA A 212 16.27 -4.36 -17.79
N ALA A 213 16.89 -5.23 -16.98
CA ALA A 213 18.07 -4.85 -16.18
C ALA A 213 19.22 -4.27 -17.03
N ALA A 214 19.33 -4.64 -18.31
CA ALA A 214 20.38 -4.14 -19.19
C ALA A 214 20.16 -2.69 -19.70
N VAL A 215 18.98 -2.11 -19.47
CA VAL A 215 18.68 -0.70 -19.76
C VAL A 215 18.50 0.14 -18.49
N ASP A 216 18.81 -0.42 -17.32
CA ASP A 216 18.81 0.31 -16.06
C ASP A 216 19.88 1.40 -16.07
N ASP A 217 19.50 2.61 -15.66
CA ASP A 217 20.41 3.69 -15.33
C ASP A 217 20.73 3.63 -13.83
N PRO A 218 21.94 3.22 -13.42
CA PRO A 218 22.25 2.96 -12.02
C PRO A 218 22.13 4.20 -11.14
N ARG A 219 22.39 5.39 -11.68
CA ARG A 219 22.27 6.67 -10.95
C ARG A 219 20.81 6.98 -10.64
N THR A 220 19.93 6.82 -11.62
CA THR A 220 18.48 7.01 -11.44
C THR A 220 17.90 5.95 -10.52
N SER A 221 18.26 4.68 -10.73
CA SER A 221 17.81 3.56 -9.91
C SER A 221 18.16 3.80 -8.43
N ARG A 222 19.43 4.08 -8.15
CA ARG A 222 19.93 4.40 -6.81
C ARG A 222 19.20 5.60 -6.17
N ALA A 223 19.07 6.71 -6.89
CA ALA A 223 18.38 7.91 -6.41
C ALA A 223 16.89 7.64 -6.08
N VAL A 224 16.16 7.04 -7.01
CA VAL A 224 14.72 6.78 -6.86
C VAL A 224 14.46 5.75 -5.76
N GLN A 225 15.32 4.74 -5.60
CA GLN A 225 15.20 3.78 -4.51
C GLN A 225 15.38 4.45 -3.14
N ALA A 226 16.32 5.38 -2.98
CA ALA A 226 16.49 6.14 -1.75
C ALA A 226 15.27 7.03 -1.44
N GLU A 227 14.75 7.74 -2.44
CA GLU A 227 13.52 8.55 -2.30
C GLU A 227 12.32 7.69 -1.89
N ARG A 228 12.16 6.52 -2.51
CA ARG A 228 11.09 5.56 -2.19
C ARG A 228 11.26 4.94 -0.81
N ALA A 229 12.49 4.63 -0.40
CA ALA A 229 12.80 4.12 0.94
C ALA A 229 12.43 5.14 2.02
N LEU A 230 12.76 6.42 1.82
CA LEU A 230 12.33 7.50 2.71
C LEU A 230 10.81 7.61 2.79
N LEU A 231 10.12 7.58 1.63
CA LEU A 231 8.66 7.66 1.59
C LEU A 231 8.00 6.50 2.35
N ARG A 232 8.50 5.26 2.18
CA ARG A 232 8.06 4.08 2.95
C ARG A 232 8.28 4.26 4.45
N ARG A 233 9.47 4.70 4.86
CA ARG A 233 9.85 4.87 6.26
C ARG A 233 8.92 5.84 6.99
N LEU A 234 8.59 6.95 6.34
CA LEU A 234 7.72 7.99 6.88
C LEU A 234 6.22 7.63 6.82
N GLY A 235 5.85 6.48 6.24
CA GLY A 235 4.46 6.09 6.04
C GLY A 235 3.69 7.01 5.08
N GLY A 236 4.41 7.72 4.19
CA GLY A 236 3.79 8.60 3.20
C GLY A 236 3.27 7.83 1.98
N GLY A 237 2.28 8.39 1.30
CA GLY A 237 1.72 7.89 0.03
C GLY A 237 1.71 8.97 -1.06
N CYS A 238 1.10 8.70 -2.21
CA CYS A 238 1.01 9.68 -3.32
C CYS A 238 0.23 10.95 -2.92
N LEU A 239 -0.58 10.85 -1.87
CA LEU A 239 -1.45 11.90 -1.37
C LEU A 239 -0.91 12.58 -0.09
N SER A 240 0.37 12.42 0.25
CA SER A 240 1.01 13.19 1.33
C SER A 240 1.58 14.51 0.81
N ALA A 241 1.66 15.52 1.68
CA ALA A 241 2.38 16.77 1.40
C ALA A 241 3.89 16.56 1.67
N LEU A 242 4.49 15.63 0.93
CA LEU A 242 5.90 15.24 1.06
C LEU A 242 6.60 15.40 -0.29
N GLY A 243 7.72 16.12 -0.30
CA GLY A 243 8.67 16.14 -1.41
C GLY A 243 9.97 15.44 -1.03
N ALA A 244 10.57 14.72 -1.96
CA ALA A 244 11.90 14.16 -1.80
C ALA A 244 12.62 14.11 -3.14
N TYR A 245 13.91 14.44 -3.11
CA TYR A 245 14.76 14.40 -4.29
C TYR A 245 16.16 13.93 -3.91
N ALA A 246 16.64 12.93 -4.62
CA ALA A 246 17.97 12.40 -4.54
C ALA A 246 18.74 12.65 -5.83
N LEU A 247 20.00 13.02 -5.68
CA LEU A 247 20.98 13.11 -6.75
C LEU A 247 22.18 12.24 -6.39
N VAL A 248 22.69 11.50 -7.37
CA VAL A 248 23.93 10.73 -7.24
C VAL A 248 25.05 11.51 -7.90
N ASP A 249 26.04 11.94 -7.11
CA ASP A 249 27.24 12.64 -7.56
C ASP A 249 28.48 11.83 -7.19
N GLY A 250 29.14 11.25 -8.20
CA GLY A 250 30.16 10.22 -8.01
C GLY A 250 29.62 9.06 -7.19
N ASP A 251 30.25 8.83 -6.03
CA ASP A 251 29.93 7.72 -5.13
C ASP A 251 28.89 8.12 -4.06
N GLU A 252 28.53 9.40 -3.99
CA GLU A 252 27.68 9.92 -2.93
C GLU A 252 26.24 10.15 -3.38
N LEU A 253 25.32 9.81 -2.48
CA LEU A 253 23.91 10.14 -2.57
C LEU A 253 23.66 11.43 -1.79
N ASN A 254 23.10 12.45 -2.44
CA ASN A 254 22.56 13.65 -1.81
C ASN A 254 21.05 13.57 -1.81
N LEU A 255 20.44 13.39 -0.63
CA LEU A 255 18.99 13.29 -0.46
C LEU A 255 18.47 14.51 0.30
N GLN A 256 17.49 15.17 -0.29
CA GLN A 256 16.73 16.27 0.31
C GLN A 256 15.28 15.86 0.45
N ALA A 257 14.63 16.30 1.53
CA ALA A 257 13.23 16.05 1.77
C ALA A 257 12.54 17.21 2.48
N ILE A 258 11.24 17.35 2.21
CA ILE A 258 10.35 18.28 2.87
C ILE A 258 9.05 17.56 3.23
N VAL A 259 8.56 17.81 4.43
CA VAL A 259 7.24 17.39 4.90
C VAL A 259 6.50 18.64 5.35
N LEU A 260 5.26 18.79 4.89
CA LEU A 260 4.40 19.90 5.25
C LEU A 260 3.07 19.40 5.80
N ASP A 261 2.38 20.23 6.58
CA ASP A 261 0.94 20.04 6.76
C ASP A 261 0.16 20.38 5.48
N ALA A 262 -1.15 20.09 5.48
CA ALA A 262 -2.01 20.33 4.33
C ALA A 262 -2.14 21.82 3.97
N GLY A 263 -1.99 22.72 4.96
CA GLY A 263 -2.11 24.16 4.79
C GLY A 263 -0.81 24.85 4.38
N GLY A 264 0.32 24.15 4.42
CA GLY A 264 1.64 24.73 4.21
C GLY A 264 2.11 25.66 5.33
N THR A 265 1.43 25.69 6.49
CA THR A 265 1.80 26.59 7.60
C THR A 265 3.01 26.07 8.36
N THR A 266 3.14 24.75 8.47
CA THR A 266 4.32 24.07 9.01
C THR A 266 5.04 23.34 7.89
N ALA A 267 6.34 23.61 7.76
CA ALA A 267 7.23 22.92 6.84
C ALA A 267 8.51 22.50 7.57
N ILE A 268 8.85 21.22 7.51
CA ILE A 268 10.09 20.68 8.03
C ILE A 268 10.94 20.15 6.87
N ARG A 269 12.23 20.45 6.91
CA ARG A 269 13.19 20.05 5.88
C ARG A 269 14.31 19.25 6.52
N ALA A 270 14.82 18.30 5.77
CA ALA A 270 16.02 17.56 6.13
C ALA A 270 16.82 17.23 4.87
N GLN A 271 18.13 17.15 5.03
CA GLN A 271 19.04 16.73 3.97
C GLN A 271 20.20 15.94 4.56
N ALA A 272 20.71 14.98 3.79
CA ALA A 272 21.96 14.31 4.10
C ALA A 272 22.70 13.91 2.82
N ARG A 273 24.02 13.81 2.94
CA ARG A 273 24.91 13.35 1.88
C ARG A 273 25.82 12.25 2.41
N GLY A 274 26.12 11.25 1.58
CA GLY A 274 27.17 10.28 1.86
C GLY A 274 27.15 9.06 0.93
N PRO A 275 28.15 8.18 1.05
CA PRO A 275 28.30 7.01 0.19
C PRO A 275 27.40 5.82 0.61
N ASN A 276 26.93 5.80 1.86
CA ASN A 276 26.02 4.78 2.37
C ASN A 276 24.56 5.24 2.25
N ASP A 277 23.87 4.79 1.21
CA ASP A 277 22.49 5.18 0.89
C ASP A 277 21.51 4.93 2.03
N ALA A 278 21.57 3.76 2.67
CA ALA A 278 20.71 3.43 3.80
C ALA A 278 20.96 4.37 4.99
N GLY A 279 22.23 4.71 5.25
CA GLY A 279 22.61 5.67 6.28
C GLY A 279 22.16 7.10 5.96
N VAL A 280 22.17 7.50 4.68
CA VAL A 280 21.64 8.80 4.23
C VAL A 280 20.13 8.87 4.42
N VAL A 281 19.40 7.84 4.00
CA VAL A 281 17.93 7.74 4.19
C VAL A 281 17.58 7.80 5.68
N GLU A 282 18.28 7.04 6.53
CA GLU A 282 18.04 7.02 7.98
C GLU A 282 18.28 8.40 8.62
N LYS A 283 19.37 9.08 8.25
CA LYS A 283 19.65 10.44 8.76
C LYS A 283 18.54 11.43 8.39
N VAL A 284 18.07 11.40 7.15
CA VAL A 284 16.97 12.28 6.69
C VAL A 284 15.67 11.92 7.40
N ALA A 285 15.33 10.63 7.50
CA ALA A 285 14.13 10.17 8.19
C ALA A 285 14.13 10.55 9.67
N ALA A 286 15.20 10.25 10.42
CA ALA A 286 15.32 10.57 11.84
C ALA A 286 15.28 12.09 12.10
N SER A 287 15.90 12.89 11.22
CA SER A 287 15.82 14.35 11.29
C SER A 287 14.38 14.85 11.09
N LEU A 288 13.63 14.28 10.15
CA LEU A 288 12.22 14.64 9.94
C LEU A 288 11.34 14.17 11.11
N GLU A 289 11.53 12.93 11.59
CA GLU A 289 10.76 12.35 12.69
C GLU A 289 10.96 13.14 13.99
N SER A 290 12.20 13.51 14.33
CA SER A 290 12.51 14.33 15.52
C SER A 290 11.91 15.74 15.44
N GLN A 291 11.71 16.28 14.23
CA GLN A 291 11.00 17.55 13.99
C GLN A 291 9.48 17.40 13.94
N GLY A 292 8.94 16.20 14.15
CA GLY A 292 7.50 15.95 14.22
C GLY A 292 6.83 15.58 12.90
N ALA A 293 7.58 15.07 11.90
CA ALA A 293 7.03 14.63 10.62
C ALA A 293 5.81 13.71 10.75
N GLY A 294 5.82 12.81 11.74
CA GLY A 294 4.70 11.91 11.98
C GLY A 294 3.38 12.64 12.24
N ARG A 295 3.40 13.83 12.86
CA ARG A 295 2.20 14.65 13.10
C ARG A 295 1.74 15.41 11.86
N LEU A 296 2.65 15.78 10.98
CA LEU A 296 2.34 16.50 9.73
C LEU A 296 1.84 15.55 8.63
N LEU A 297 2.40 14.34 8.61
CA LEU A 297 1.95 13.25 7.74
C LEU A 297 0.68 12.59 8.26
N ALA A 298 0.43 12.64 9.58
CA ALA A 298 -0.90 12.44 10.14
C ALA A 298 -1.79 13.58 9.62
N ARG A 299 -2.77 13.24 8.79
CA ARG A 299 -3.63 14.26 8.16
C ARG A 299 -4.44 15.01 9.22
N PRO A 300 -4.34 16.34 9.30
CA PRO A 300 -5.05 17.11 10.33
C PRO A 300 -6.59 17.15 10.24
N ASP A 301 -7.25 16.59 9.22
CA ASP A 301 -8.72 16.72 9.05
C ASP A 301 -9.46 15.41 8.74
N ALA A 302 -8.79 14.26 8.82
CA ALA A 302 -9.49 12.99 8.65
C ALA A 302 -10.12 12.57 9.99
N SER A 303 -11.27 13.15 10.32
CA SER A 303 -12.07 12.71 11.46
C SER A 303 -13.05 11.62 11.02
N LEU A 304 -13.17 10.57 11.83
CA LEU A 304 -14.29 9.63 11.78
C LEU A 304 -15.46 10.09 12.65
N ALA A 305 -15.45 11.34 13.14
CA ALA A 305 -16.54 11.94 13.90
C ALA A 305 -17.90 11.73 13.22
N GLY A 306 -18.87 11.33 14.02
CA GLY A 306 -20.23 11.04 13.56
C GLY A 306 -20.37 9.74 12.77
N LEU A 307 -19.35 8.87 12.67
CA LEU A 307 -19.58 7.47 12.28
C LEU A 307 -19.92 6.61 13.46
N ARG A 308 -20.84 5.68 13.24
CA ARG A 308 -21.03 4.50 14.06
C ARG A 308 -20.45 3.29 13.33
N ILE A 309 -19.34 2.75 13.81
CA ILE A 309 -18.59 1.67 13.12
C ILE A 309 -18.67 0.40 13.94
N MET A 310 -19.26 -0.65 13.37
CA MET A 310 -19.33 -1.95 14.00
C MET A 310 -17.99 -2.71 13.89
N VAL A 311 -17.51 -3.20 15.04
CA VAL A 311 -16.36 -4.08 15.15
C VAL A 311 -16.84 -5.50 15.42
N THR A 312 -16.64 -6.40 14.45
CA THR A 312 -17.18 -7.78 14.50
C THR A 312 -16.23 -8.83 15.10
N ARG A 313 -15.00 -8.43 15.44
CA ARG A 313 -13.95 -9.32 15.97
C ARG A 313 -14.29 -9.81 17.40
N ALA A 314 -13.67 -10.92 17.83
CA ALA A 314 -13.80 -11.42 19.20
C ALA A 314 -13.42 -10.37 20.25
N ASP A 315 -14.07 -10.38 21.41
CA ASP A 315 -13.97 -9.32 22.44
C ASP A 315 -12.53 -8.97 22.85
N ARG A 316 -11.69 -9.98 23.12
CA ARG A 316 -10.29 -9.78 23.53
C ARG A 316 -9.42 -9.11 22.45
N GLN A 317 -9.83 -9.20 21.19
CA GLN A 317 -9.08 -8.68 20.03
C GLN A 317 -9.73 -7.43 19.42
N ALA A 318 -10.95 -7.08 19.84
CA ALA A 318 -11.67 -5.91 19.36
C ALA A 318 -11.10 -4.60 19.91
N ALA A 319 -10.45 -4.63 21.08
CA ALA A 319 -9.98 -3.44 21.79
C ALA A 319 -9.07 -2.54 20.92
N ALA A 320 -8.01 -3.10 20.33
CA ALA A 320 -7.07 -2.31 19.53
C ALA A 320 -7.74 -1.59 18.33
N LEU A 321 -8.69 -2.26 17.65
CA LEU A 321 -9.44 -1.65 16.54
C LEU A 321 -10.43 -0.60 17.05
N VAL A 322 -11.12 -0.89 18.16
CA VAL A 322 -12.06 0.05 18.79
C VAL A 322 -11.35 1.32 19.23
N ASP A 323 -10.20 1.19 19.90
CA ASP A 323 -9.43 2.30 20.42
C ASP A 323 -8.87 3.16 19.27
N ALA A 324 -8.37 2.53 18.21
CA ALA A 324 -7.89 3.24 17.02
C ALA A 324 -9.02 4.02 16.30
N LEU A 325 -10.21 3.44 16.15
CA LEU A 325 -11.35 4.12 15.54
C LEU A 325 -11.88 5.26 16.43
N THR A 326 -11.92 5.04 17.75
CA THR A 326 -12.38 6.03 18.74
C THR A 326 -11.40 7.20 18.84
N ALA A 327 -10.09 6.96 18.77
CA ALA A 327 -9.06 8.00 18.73
C ALA A 327 -9.21 8.93 17.50
N LEU A 328 -9.84 8.44 16.42
CA LEU A 328 -10.16 9.22 15.23
C LEU A 328 -11.57 9.86 15.29
N GLY A 329 -12.29 9.72 16.40
CA GLY A 329 -13.61 10.33 16.64
C GLY A 329 -14.82 9.46 16.28
N ALA A 330 -14.63 8.22 15.81
CA ALA A 330 -15.76 7.32 15.55
C ALA A 330 -16.43 6.85 16.85
N GLN A 331 -17.73 6.59 16.81
CA GLN A 331 -18.41 5.75 17.78
C GLN A 331 -18.24 4.28 17.38
N ALA A 332 -17.25 3.61 17.95
CA ALA A 332 -17.02 2.18 17.71
C ALA A 332 -18.04 1.32 18.48
N VAL A 333 -18.88 0.57 17.75
CA VAL A 333 -19.89 -0.34 18.29
C VAL A 333 -19.30 -1.76 18.32
N ARG A 334 -19.02 -2.27 19.52
CA ARG A 334 -18.57 -3.66 19.70
C ARG A 334 -19.72 -4.61 19.43
N CYS A 335 -19.59 -5.46 18.43
CA CYS A 335 -20.53 -6.52 18.15
C CYS A 335 -19.78 -7.79 17.73
N PRO A 336 -19.09 -8.47 18.67
CA PRO A 336 -18.42 -9.73 18.37
C PRO A 336 -19.40 -10.71 17.75
N VAL A 337 -19.06 -11.21 16.57
CA VAL A 337 -19.81 -12.29 15.88
C VAL A 337 -19.07 -13.61 15.95
N ILE A 338 -17.92 -13.64 16.62
CA ILE A 338 -17.15 -14.84 16.92
C ILE A 338 -16.74 -14.87 18.39
N ALA A 339 -16.77 -16.06 18.97
CA ALA A 339 -16.06 -16.45 20.18
C ALA A 339 -14.99 -17.48 19.81
N ILE A 340 -13.91 -17.50 20.58
CA ILE A 340 -12.81 -18.45 20.39
C ILE A 340 -13.01 -19.58 21.39
N GLU A 341 -13.36 -20.76 20.89
CA GLU A 341 -13.50 -21.96 21.69
C GLU A 341 -12.25 -22.83 21.57
N PRO A 342 -11.66 -23.28 22.69
CA PRO A 342 -10.50 -24.17 22.66
C PRO A 342 -10.88 -25.54 22.10
N ILE A 343 -9.98 -26.14 21.34
CA ILE A 343 -10.09 -27.55 20.93
C ILE A 343 -9.19 -28.38 21.83
N ALA A 344 -9.71 -29.50 22.32
CA ALA A 344 -8.92 -30.48 23.06
C ALA A 344 -7.88 -31.09 22.12
N VAL A 345 -6.61 -30.95 22.50
CA VAL A 345 -5.46 -31.46 21.76
C VAL A 345 -4.91 -32.67 22.50
N ASP A 346 -4.52 -33.71 21.74
CA ASP A 346 -3.79 -34.84 22.29
C ASP A 346 -2.43 -34.38 22.84
N ARG A 347 -2.21 -34.63 24.13
CA ARG A 347 -0.98 -34.26 24.85
C ARG A 347 0.26 -34.96 24.28
N ALA A 348 0.10 -36.11 23.63
CA ALA A 348 1.22 -36.79 22.96
C ALA A 348 1.87 -35.93 21.87
N VAL A 349 1.09 -35.08 21.18
CA VAL A 349 1.62 -34.17 20.15
C VAL A 349 2.55 -33.11 20.78
N LEU A 350 2.24 -32.66 21.99
CA LEU A 350 3.04 -31.67 22.74
C LEU A 350 4.31 -32.30 23.33
N GLN A 351 4.25 -33.56 23.76
CA GLN A 351 5.43 -34.31 24.22
C GLN A 351 6.43 -34.55 23.07
N GLY A 352 5.92 -34.72 21.85
CA GLY A 352 6.72 -34.88 20.64
C GLY A 352 7.19 -33.58 19.99
N LEU A 353 7.01 -32.39 20.61
CA LEU A 353 7.30 -31.12 19.94
C LEU A 353 8.74 -31.03 19.40
N GLY A 354 9.70 -31.65 20.11
CA GLY A 354 11.11 -31.64 19.73
C GLY A 354 11.43 -32.29 18.39
N ARG A 355 10.51 -33.08 17.80
CA ARG A 355 10.70 -33.71 16.48
C ARG A 355 10.53 -32.74 15.31
N TYR A 356 9.91 -31.59 15.54
CA TYR A 356 9.67 -30.62 14.49
C TYR A 356 10.86 -29.68 14.30
N ASP A 357 11.09 -29.28 13.06
CA ASP A 357 12.05 -28.24 12.70
C ASP A 357 11.38 -26.86 12.74
N TRP A 358 10.08 -26.82 12.45
CA TRP A 358 9.29 -25.60 12.36
C TRP A 358 7.94 -25.70 13.08
N VAL A 359 7.54 -24.59 13.69
CA VAL A 359 6.16 -24.33 14.11
C VAL A 359 5.62 -23.15 13.31
N VAL A 360 4.47 -23.36 12.66
CA VAL A 360 3.81 -22.36 11.84
C VAL A 360 2.56 -21.87 12.56
N LEU A 361 2.48 -20.55 12.75
CA LEU A 361 1.42 -19.86 13.49
C LEU A 361 0.63 -18.97 12.52
N THR A 362 -0.65 -19.29 12.36
CA THR A 362 -1.55 -18.60 11.39
C THR A 362 -2.49 -17.59 12.02
N SER A 363 -2.42 -17.40 13.34
CA SER A 363 -3.17 -16.35 14.04
C SER A 363 -2.62 -16.14 15.45
N ALA A 364 -2.83 -14.94 16.01
CA ALA A 364 -2.58 -14.65 17.41
C ALA A 364 -3.36 -15.58 18.37
N ASN A 365 -4.58 -16.01 18.00
CA ASN A 365 -5.34 -17.00 18.78
C ASN A 365 -4.64 -18.36 18.82
N GLY A 366 -4.05 -18.79 17.70
CA GLY A 366 -3.27 -20.02 17.63
C GLY A 366 -2.05 -19.97 18.55
N VAL A 367 -1.40 -18.80 18.64
CA VAL A 367 -0.30 -18.55 19.58
C VAL A 367 -0.75 -18.67 21.03
N ASP A 368 -1.81 -17.96 21.41
CA ASP A 368 -2.32 -17.96 22.79
C ASP A 368 -2.71 -19.38 23.23
N ARG A 369 -3.37 -20.14 22.34
CA ARG A 369 -3.75 -21.53 22.61
C ARG A 369 -2.57 -22.47 22.69
N LEU A 370 -1.57 -22.32 21.82
CA LEU A 370 -0.36 -23.13 21.90
C LEU A 370 0.40 -22.86 23.20
N ARG A 371 0.51 -21.59 23.61
CA ARG A 371 1.10 -21.20 24.90
C ARG A 371 0.37 -21.83 26.08
N GLU A 372 -0.96 -21.77 26.10
CA GLU A 372 -1.78 -22.37 27.15
C GLU A 372 -1.57 -23.89 27.23
N LEU A 373 -1.56 -24.57 26.07
CA LEU A 373 -1.29 -26.00 25.98
C LEU A 373 0.11 -26.39 26.49
N LEU A 374 1.14 -25.60 26.17
CA LEU A 374 2.50 -25.81 26.66
C LEU A 374 2.61 -25.60 28.17
N GLN A 375 1.93 -24.58 28.71
CA GLN A 375 1.87 -24.30 30.15
C GLN A 375 1.15 -25.41 30.93
N GLU A 376 -0.01 -25.86 30.44
CA GLU A 376 -0.78 -26.97 31.04
C GLU A 376 0.01 -28.28 31.04
N GLY A 377 0.87 -28.49 30.04
CA GLY A 377 1.75 -29.66 29.93
C GLY A 377 3.08 -29.53 30.67
N HIS A 378 3.38 -28.39 31.31
CA HIS A 378 4.69 -28.06 31.86
C HIS A 378 5.85 -28.23 30.86
N HIS A 379 5.60 -27.94 29.58
CA HIS A 379 6.57 -28.05 28.50
C HIS A 379 7.10 -26.66 28.12
N GLY A 380 8.43 -26.53 28.01
CA GLY A 380 9.06 -25.36 27.40
C GLY A 380 8.99 -25.42 25.86
N PHE A 381 9.08 -24.27 25.19
CA PHE A 381 9.25 -24.24 23.74
C PHE A 381 10.71 -24.56 23.38
N PRO A 382 11.00 -25.65 22.63
CA PRO A 382 12.38 -26.04 22.33
C PRO A 382 13.10 -24.99 21.48
N ALA A 383 14.32 -24.63 21.87
CA ALA A 383 15.07 -23.53 21.27
C ALA A 383 15.52 -23.77 19.82
N HIS A 384 15.60 -25.03 19.37
CA HIS A 384 15.98 -25.38 18.00
C HIS A 384 14.84 -25.18 17.00
N ILE A 385 13.59 -25.13 17.47
CA ILE A 385 12.42 -25.02 16.60
C ILE A 385 12.31 -23.59 16.09
N LYS A 386 12.30 -23.46 14.76
CA LYS A 386 12.08 -22.17 14.11
C LYS A 386 10.59 -21.85 14.06
N VAL A 387 10.26 -20.58 14.30
CA VAL A 387 8.86 -20.13 14.31
C VAL A 387 8.59 -19.28 13.07
N ALA A 388 7.56 -19.65 12.32
CA ALA A 388 7.03 -18.88 11.21
C ALA A 388 5.65 -18.33 11.56
N ALA A 389 5.46 -17.02 11.44
CA ALA A 389 4.19 -16.36 11.73
C ALA A 389 3.60 -15.74 10.46
N ILE A 390 2.29 -15.87 10.29
CA ILE A 390 1.59 -15.35 9.10
C ILE A 390 1.70 -13.83 8.93
N GLY A 391 1.89 -13.08 10.02
CA GLY A 391 1.95 -11.62 9.95
C GLY A 391 2.40 -10.97 11.27
N PRO A 392 2.61 -9.65 11.28
CA PRO A 392 3.24 -8.92 12.38
C PRO A 392 2.53 -9.06 13.73
N GLU A 393 1.19 -9.06 13.74
CA GLU A 393 0.40 -9.24 14.96
C GLU A 393 0.61 -10.65 15.56
N THR A 394 0.67 -11.67 14.70
CA THR A 394 0.94 -13.05 15.14
C THR A 394 2.39 -13.20 15.61
N ALA A 395 3.32 -12.53 14.93
CA ALA A 395 4.73 -12.53 15.31
C ALA A 395 4.97 -11.86 16.67
N ALA A 396 4.40 -10.67 16.87
CA ALA A 396 4.48 -9.95 18.15
C ALA A 396 3.91 -10.80 19.30
N ARG A 397 2.73 -11.40 19.10
CA ARG A 397 2.12 -12.28 20.11
C ARG A 397 2.94 -13.53 20.37
N ALA A 398 3.59 -14.11 19.35
CA ALA A 398 4.50 -15.24 19.52
C ALA A 398 5.71 -14.86 20.37
N THR A 399 6.33 -13.70 20.11
CA THR A 399 7.44 -13.18 20.91
C THR A 399 7.03 -12.99 22.38
N GLU A 400 5.86 -12.39 22.64
CA GLU A 400 5.29 -12.25 23.99
C GLU A 400 5.07 -13.61 24.69
N ALA A 401 4.77 -14.65 23.91
CA ALA A 401 4.59 -16.01 24.39
C ALA A 401 5.90 -16.81 24.54
N GLY A 402 7.07 -16.19 24.35
CA GLY A 402 8.38 -16.84 24.44
C GLY A 402 8.78 -17.63 23.18
N MET A 403 8.06 -17.47 22.08
CA MET A 403 8.33 -18.09 20.77
C MET A 403 8.87 -17.01 19.82
N SER A 404 10.17 -17.02 19.51
CA SER A 404 10.79 -15.98 18.66
C SER A 404 10.59 -16.28 17.17
N PRO A 405 9.73 -15.56 16.44
CA PRO A 405 9.50 -15.79 15.01
C PRO A 405 10.72 -15.33 14.21
N VAL A 406 11.24 -16.22 13.37
CA VAL A 406 12.37 -15.95 12.47
C VAL A 406 11.90 -15.73 11.04
N LEU A 407 10.61 -15.94 10.77
CA LEU A 407 10.03 -15.82 9.44
C LEU A 407 8.64 -15.20 9.54
N VAL A 408 8.44 -14.11 8.80
CA VAL A 408 7.14 -13.50 8.54
C VAL A 408 7.10 -13.18 7.04
N PRO A 409 6.08 -13.63 6.30
CA PRO A 409 6.01 -13.39 4.86
C PRO A 409 5.73 -11.91 4.58
N PRO A 410 6.17 -11.37 3.44
CA PRO A 410 5.89 -10.00 3.05
C PRO A 410 4.39 -9.74 2.84
N ARG A 411 3.61 -10.75 2.40
CA ARG A 411 2.14 -10.74 2.44
C ARG A 411 1.63 -11.65 3.53
N PHE A 412 0.69 -11.14 4.31
CA PHE A 412 0.15 -11.87 5.45
C PHE A 412 -0.94 -12.88 5.06
N ILE A 413 -0.63 -13.73 4.06
CA ILE A 413 -1.53 -14.74 3.47
C ILE A 413 -0.85 -16.12 3.43
N ALA A 414 -1.67 -17.17 3.37
CA ALA A 414 -1.22 -18.56 3.48
C ALA A 414 -0.25 -18.96 2.36
N GLU A 415 -0.53 -18.49 1.15
CA GLU A 415 0.22 -18.78 -0.06
C GLU A 415 1.67 -18.26 0.04
N ASP A 416 1.80 -17.00 0.46
CA ASP A 416 3.10 -16.34 0.60
C ASP A 416 3.93 -16.92 1.76
N LEU A 417 3.25 -17.29 2.86
CA LEU A 417 3.89 -18.01 3.95
C LEU A 417 4.46 -19.36 3.49
N ALA A 418 3.72 -20.10 2.66
CA ALA A 418 4.20 -21.36 2.10
C ALA A 418 5.42 -21.16 1.20
N ASP A 419 5.39 -20.14 0.35
CA ASP A 419 6.48 -19.79 -0.57
C ASP A 419 7.76 -19.42 0.21
N VAL A 420 7.68 -18.45 1.12
CA VAL A 420 8.85 -18.01 1.89
C VAL A 420 9.38 -19.14 2.80
N LEU A 421 8.50 -19.89 3.47
CA LEU A 421 8.92 -21.00 4.32
C LEU A 421 9.61 -22.10 3.52
N SER A 422 9.15 -22.38 2.30
CA SER A 422 9.77 -23.39 1.45
C SER A 422 11.20 -23.06 1.02
N THR A 423 11.54 -21.77 0.92
CA THR A 423 12.92 -21.33 0.64
C THR A 423 13.84 -21.41 1.87
N ALA A 424 13.26 -21.39 3.07
CA ALA A 424 13.98 -21.40 4.33
C ALA A 424 14.13 -22.79 4.96
N MET A 425 13.29 -23.75 4.55
CA MET A 425 13.28 -25.12 5.07
C MET A 425 14.17 -26.05 4.24
N VAL A 426 14.65 -27.12 4.88
CA VAL A 426 15.30 -28.24 4.18
C VAL A 426 14.24 -29.19 3.60
N PRO A 427 14.53 -29.90 2.50
CA PRO A 427 13.65 -30.97 2.02
C PRO A 427 13.38 -32.00 3.12
N GLY A 428 12.12 -32.41 3.30
CA GLY A 428 11.71 -33.34 4.35
C GLY A 428 11.49 -32.72 5.73
N ALA A 429 11.59 -31.39 5.87
CA ALA A 429 11.40 -30.70 7.15
C ALA A 429 10.08 -31.08 7.83
N GLN A 430 10.15 -31.30 9.13
CA GLN A 430 9.01 -31.62 10.00
C GLN A 430 8.37 -30.31 10.47
N ILE A 431 7.12 -30.08 10.08
CA ILE A 431 6.40 -28.83 10.34
C ILE A 431 5.14 -29.12 11.16
N LEU A 432 5.01 -28.45 12.31
CA LEU A 432 3.76 -28.37 13.06
C LEU A 432 3.00 -27.09 12.67
N LEU A 433 1.84 -27.24 12.05
CA LEU A 433 0.96 -26.12 11.70
C LEU A 433 -0.14 -25.97 12.75
N ALA A 434 -0.02 -24.97 13.63
CA ALA A 434 -1.07 -24.63 14.58
C ALA A 434 -2.07 -23.63 13.97
N ARG A 435 -3.34 -24.02 13.89
CA ARG A 435 -4.39 -23.23 13.20
C ARG A 435 -5.78 -23.40 13.82
N ALA A 436 -6.72 -22.61 13.32
CA ALA A 436 -8.14 -22.76 13.62
C ALA A 436 -8.72 -24.02 12.93
N ALA A 437 -9.68 -24.68 13.57
CA ALA A 437 -10.49 -25.70 12.91
C ALA A 437 -11.30 -25.11 11.75
N GLY A 438 -11.33 -25.85 10.63
CA GLY A 438 -12.01 -25.41 9.40
C GLY A 438 -11.30 -24.28 8.65
N ALA A 439 -10.05 -23.98 9.00
CA ALA A 439 -9.20 -23.12 8.17
C ALA A 439 -8.87 -23.80 6.84
N ARG A 440 -8.65 -23.00 5.79
CA ARG A 440 -8.31 -23.50 4.44
C ARG A 440 -7.06 -24.38 4.46
N ASP A 441 -7.05 -25.43 3.64
CA ASP A 441 -5.93 -26.38 3.50
C ASP A 441 -4.81 -25.94 2.55
N VAL A 442 -4.93 -24.73 1.98
CA VAL A 442 -3.93 -24.16 1.07
C VAL A 442 -2.50 -24.24 1.63
N LEU A 443 -2.29 -23.81 2.87
CA LEU A 443 -0.96 -23.81 3.49
C LEU A 443 -0.36 -25.22 3.69
N PRO A 444 -1.04 -26.16 4.37
CA PRO A 444 -0.49 -27.51 4.54
C PRO A 444 -0.33 -28.26 3.21
N GLU A 445 -1.25 -28.09 2.24
CA GLU A 445 -1.12 -28.68 0.91
C GLU A 445 0.10 -28.15 0.16
N GLN A 446 0.29 -26.83 0.17
CA GLN A 446 1.42 -26.18 -0.51
C GLN A 446 2.77 -26.49 0.11
N LEU A 447 2.85 -26.68 1.43
CA LEU A 447 4.07 -27.09 2.10
C LEU A 447 4.40 -28.56 1.81
N ARG A 448 3.40 -29.45 1.81
CA ARG A 448 3.57 -30.87 1.44
C ARG A 448 3.99 -31.03 -0.02
N ALA A 449 3.40 -30.27 -0.93
CA ALA A 449 3.78 -30.24 -2.34
C ALA A 449 5.24 -29.81 -2.56
N ARG A 450 5.82 -29.06 -1.61
CA ARG A 450 7.22 -28.61 -1.61
C ARG A 450 8.14 -29.50 -0.77
N GLY A 451 7.69 -30.71 -0.42
CA GLY A 451 8.50 -31.74 0.20
C GLY A 451 8.60 -31.68 1.73
N ALA A 452 7.79 -30.86 2.41
CA ALA A 452 7.71 -30.89 3.88
C ALA A 452 6.76 -31.99 4.38
N GLN A 453 7.02 -32.48 5.58
CA GLN A 453 6.05 -33.27 6.34
C GLN A 453 5.30 -32.33 7.29
N VAL A 454 3.99 -32.22 7.10
CA VAL A 454 3.17 -31.22 7.81
C VAL A 454 2.11 -31.91 8.67
N ASP A 455 2.24 -31.76 9.98
CA ASP A 455 1.24 -32.14 10.96
C ASP A 455 0.37 -30.93 11.30
N VAL A 456 -0.94 -31.08 11.13
CA VAL A 456 -1.91 -30.02 11.40
C VAL A 456 -2.43 -30.18 12.81
N LEU A 457 -2.30 -29.12 13.60
CA LEU A 457 -2.81 -29.03 14.95
C LEU A 457 -3.91 -27.97 15.03
N GLU A 458 -5.16 -28.42 15.11
CA GLU A 458 -6.29 -27.54 15.32
C GLU A 458 -6.40 -27.21 16.82
N THR A 459 -6.09 -25.97 17.20
CA THR A 459 -6.00 -25.57 18.61
C THR A 459 -7.23 -24.82 19.13
N TYR A 460 -8.06 -24.32 18.21
CA TYR A 460 -9.30 -23.61 18.53
C TYR A 460 -10.29 -23.62 17.37
N ARG A 461 -11.54 -23.27 17.65
CA ARG A 461 -12.59 -22.99 16.66
C ARG A 461 -13.15 -21.60 16.89
N ALA A 462 -13.48 -20.90 15.80
CA ALA A 462 -14.30 -19.69 15.88
C ALA A 462 -15.77 -20.11 15.77
N VAL A 463 -16.59 -19.78 16.77
CA VAL A 463 -18.02 -20.09 16.81
C VAL A 463 -18.84 -18.81 16.99
N PRO A 464 -20.09 -18.74 16.53
CA PRO A 464 -20.95 -17.60 16.81
C PRO A 464 -21.33 -17.57 18.30
N PRO A 465 -21.26 -16.42 19.00
CA PRO A 465 -21.84 -16.27 20.33
C PRO A 465 -23.35 -16.56 20.31
N GLY A 466 -23.88 -17.17 21.38
CA GLY A 466 -25.30 -17.55 21.45
C GLY A 466 -26.28 -16.38 21.30
N ASP A 467 -25.84 -15.15 21.59
CA ASP A 467 -26.62 -13.92 21.48
C ASP A 467 -26.30 -13.09 20.22
N VAL A 468 -25.58 -13.64 19.23
CA VAL A 468 -25.17 -12.89 18.03
C VAL A 468 -26.37 -12.32 17.25
N ARG A 469 -27.46 -13.08 17.10
CA ARG A 469 -28.67 -12.65 16.39
C ARG A 469 -29.36 -11.46 17.05
N PRO A 470 -29.76 -11.51 18.34
CA PRO A 470 -30.38 -10.36 19.00
C PRO A 470 -29.43 -9.15 19.07
N ARG A 471 -28.11 -9.37 19.21
CA ARG A 471 -27.12 -8.30 19.21
C ARG A 471 -27.02 -7.59 17.85
N LEU A 472 -26.96 -8.35 16.75
CA LEU A 472 -26.97 -7.77 15.40
C LEU A 472 -28.27 -7.03 15.11
N ALA A 473 -29.42 -7.59 15.50
CA ALA A 473 -30.71 -6.91 15.35
C ALA A 473 -30.76 -5.56 16.08
N ALA A 474 -30.12 -5.46 17.26
CA ALA A 474 -30.06 -4.22 18.03
C ALA A 474 -29.04 -3.20 17.45
N CYS A 475 -27.89 -3.66 16.98
CA CYS A 475 -26.80 -2.75 16.59
C CYS A 475 -26.79 -2.38 15.09
N LEU A 476 -27.15 -3.31 14.20
CA LEU A 476 -27.03 -3.13 12.75
C LEU A 476 -27.86 -1.96 12.18
N PRO A 477 -29.09 -1.70 12.67
CA PRO A 477 -29.90 -0.56 12.21
C PRO A 477 -29.31 0.82 12.51
N ASP A 478 -28.30 0.92 13.38
CA ASP A 478 -27.73 2.19 13.85
C ASP A 478 -26.25 2.38 13.50
N VAL A 479 -25.65 1.49 12.70
CA VAL A 479 -24.25 1.66 12.26
C VAL A 479 -24.19 2.18 10.84
N ASP A 480 -23.13 2.89 10.51
CA ASP A 480 -22.81 3.37 9.16
C ASP A 480 -21.88 2.41 8.42
N MET A 481 -21.15 1.59 9.18
CA MET A 481 -20.13 0.70 8.63
C MET A 481 -19.97 -0.56 9.47
N VAL A 482 -19.68 -1.68 8.81
CA VAL A 482 -19.28 -2.94 9.44
C VAL A 482 -17.87 -3.31 9.00
N THR A 483 -17.04 -3.68 9.96
CA THR A 483 -15.67 -4.13 9.72
C THR A 483 -15.59 -5.66 9.79
N PHE A 484 -14.84 -6.28 8.88
CA PHE A 484 -14.55 -7.72 8.89
C PHE A 484 -13.04 -7.97 8.86
N THR A 485 -12.58 -8.78 9.80
CA THR A 485 -11.16 -9.10 9.98
C THR A 485 -10.82 -10.55 9.64
N SER A 486 -11.83 -11.36 9.33
CA SER A 486 -11.64 -12.75 8.89
C SER A 486 -12.85 -13.25 8.12
N SER A 487 -12.67 -14.30 7.30
CA SER A 487 -13.78 -14.96 6.61
C SER A 487 -14.81 -15.56 7.59
N SER A 488 -14.40 -15.99 8.79
CA SER A 488 -15.32 -16.50 9.82
C SER A 488 -16.22 -15.40 10.38
N THR A 489 -15.71 -14.17 10.54
CA THR A 489 -16.55 -13.04 10.96
C THR A 489 -17.63 -12.72 9.92
N VAL A 490 -17.31 -12.81 8.63
CA VAL A 490 -18.28 -12.62 7.55
C VAL A 490 -19.36 -13.70 7.57
N ARG A 491 -18.96 -14.99 7.64
CA ARG A 491 -19.89 -16.13 7.62
C ARG A 491 -20.92 -16.05 8.75
N HIS A 492 -20.44 -15.94 9.99
CA HIS A 492 -21.33 -15.87 11.15
C HIS A 492 -22.17 -14.59 11.19
N PHE A 493 -21.63 -13.47 10.69
CA PHE A 493 -22.42 -12.25 10.54
C PHE A 493 -23.59 -12.47 9.59
N VAL A 494 -23.34 -12.96 8.37
CA VAL A 494 -24.37 -13.17 7.35
C VAL A 494 -25.43 -14.18 7.81
N GLU A 495 -25.01 -15.28 8.44
CA GLU A 495 -25.91 -16.30 8.98
C GLU A 495 -26.81 -15.77 10.11
N ALA A 496 -26.30 -14.84 10.91
CA ALA A 496 -27.01 -14.25 12.03
C ALA A 496 -27.79 -12.97 11.69
N MET A 497 -27.66 -12.43 10.47
CA MET A 497 -28.41 -11.24 10.07
C MET A 497 -29.92 -11.54 10.06
N PRO A 498 -30.75 -10.65 10.63
CA PRO A 498 -32.21 -10.82 10.63
C PRO A 498 -32.87 -10.59 9.26
N GLY A 499 -32.12 -10.06 8.29
CA GLY A 499 -32.59 -9.70 6.96
C GLY A 499 -31.44 -9.21 6.06
N PRO A 500 -31.74 -8.64 4.88
CA PRO A 500 -30.70 -8.12 3.99
C PRO A 500 -29.93 -6.96 4.64
N MET A 501 -28.65 -6.84 4.29
CA MET A 501 -27.79 -5.75 4.74
C MET A 501 -28.39 -4.39 4.31
N PRO A 502 -28.58 -3.41 5.21
CA PRO A 502 -29.16 -2.13 4.82
C PRO A 502 -28.24 -1.39 3.85
N ASN A 503 -28.79 -0.88 2.73
CA ASN A 503 -28.02 -0.28 1.63
C ASN A 503 -27.06 0.86 2.04
N ARG A 504 -27.40 1.58 3.12
CA ARG A 504 -26.61 2.68 3.68
C ARG A 504 -25.35 2.22 4.42
N VAL A 505 -25.33 0.97 4.90
CA VAL A 505 -24.23 0.43 5.71
C VAL A 505 -23.10 0.01 4.78
N ARG A 506 -21.90 0.55 5.02
CA ARG A 506 -20.70 0.22 4.25
C ARG A 506 -19.98 -1.00 4.83
N VAL A 507 -19.32 -1.78 3.99
CA VAL A 507 -18.52 -2.94 4.42
C VAL A 507 -17.02 -2.69 4.21
N ALA A 508 -16.25 -2.80 5.28
CA ALA A 508 -14.80 -2.68 5.26
C ALA A 508 -14.12 -4.01 5.64
N CYS A 509 -13.25 -4.51 4.76
CA CYS A 509 -12.54 -5.77 4.95
C CYS A 509 -11.04 -5.54 5.14
N ILE A 510 -10.44 -6.28 6.07
CA ILE A 510 -8.99 -6.20 6.36
C ILE A 510 -8.12 -6.67 5.18
N GLY A 511 -8.66 -7.41 4.22
CA GLY A 511 -7.88 -7.91 3.10
C GLY A 511 -8.72 -8.62 2.03
N PRO A 512 -8.09 -9.02 0.92
CA PRO A 512 -8.76 -9.53 -0.27
C PRO A 512 -9.52 -10.85 -0.03
N ILE A 513 -8.98 -11.75 0.79
CA ILE A 513 -9.64 -13.04 1.10
C ILE A 513 -10.95 -12.81 1.87
N THR A 514 -10.94 -11.92 2.86
CA THR A 514 -12.15 -11.56 3.61
C THR A 514 -13.18 -10.86 2.71
N ALA A 515 -12.71 -9.97 1.82
CA ALA A 515 -13.55 -9.31 0.84
C ALA A 515 -14.18 -10.29 -0.15
N GLN A 516 -13.42 -11.30 -0.60
CA GLN A 516 -13.93 -12.36 -1.46
C GLN A 516 -15.04 -13.15 -0.77
N THR A 517 -14.81 -13.61 0.47
CA THR A 517 -15.86 -14.30 1.26
C THR A 517 -17.12 -13.45 1.42
N ALA A 518 -16.96 -12.14 1.66
CA ALA A 518 -18.10 -11.22 1.76
C ALA A 518 -18.91 -11.13 0.46
N ARG A 519 -18.23 -11.05 -0.70
CA ARG A 519 -18.89 -11.02 -2.02
C ARG A 519 -19.61 -12.32 -2.34
N GLU A 520 -18.97 -13.46 -2.07
CA GLU A 520 -19.55 -14.80 -2.27
C GLU A 520 -20.83 -14.99 -1.45
N LEU A 521 -20.90 -14.37 -0.27
CA LEU A 521 -22.08 -14.40 0.62
C LEU A 521 -23.05 -13.24 0.38
N GLY A 522 -22.92 -12.52 -0.74
CA GLY A 522 -23.87 -11.50 -1.18
C GLY A 522 -23.72 -10.12 -0.52
N LEU A 523 -22.62 -9.85 0.19
CA LEU A 523 -22.34 -8.51 0.72
C LEU A 523 -21.62 -7.64 -0.32
N ARG A 524 -22.02 -6.37 -0.42
CA ARG A 524 -21.29 -5.34 -1.16
C ARG A 524 -20.06 -4.94 -0.35
N VAL A 525 -18.85 -5.15 -0.89
CA VAL A 525 -17.60 -4.70 -0.25
C VAL A 525 -17.23 -3.30 -0.74
N ASP A 526 -17.17 -2.35 0.19
CA ASP A 526 -16.91 -0.93 -0.12
C ASP A 526 -15.46 -0.52 0.10
N ILE A 527 -14.78 -1.13 1.08
CA ILE A 527 -13.44 -0.75 1.53
C ILE A 527 -12.62 -2.03 1.73
N ILE A 528 -11.40 -2.06 1.22
CA ILE A 528 -10.43 -3.13 1.47
C ILE A 528 -9.13 -2.46 1.91
N ALA A 529 -8.54 -2.93 3.00
CA ALA A 529 -7.25 -2.44 3.47
C ALA A 529 -6.12 -2.77 2.48
N ASP A 530 -5.22 -1.82 2.24
CA ASP A 530 -4.02 -2.05 1.43
C ASP A 530 -2.92 -2.79 2.24
N GLU A 531 -2.89 -2.58 3.55
CA GLU A 531 -2.10 -3.38 4.49
C GLU A 531 -3.05 -4.28 5.30
N TYR A 532 -2.80 -5.60 5.33
CA TYR A 532 -3.73 -6.57 5.92
C TYR A 532 -3.65 -6.64 7.45
N THR A 533 -3.67 -5.47 8.08
CA THR A 533 -3.54 -5.26 9.52
C THR A 533 -4.68 -4.39 10.03
N THR A 534 -4.87 -4.39 11.34
CA THR A 534 -5.84 -3.50 12.01
C THR A 534 -5.58 -2.03 11.64
N ARG A 535 -4.30 -1.61 11.62
CA ARG A 535 -3.90 -0.26 11.21
C ARG A 535 -4.28 0.02 9.76
N GLY A 536 -3.92 -0.87 8.83
CA GLY A 536 -4.27 -0.71 7.42
C GLY A 536 -5.77 -0.61 7.17
N LEU A 537 -6.59 -1.35 7.95
CA LEU A 537 -8.05 -1.26 7.90
C LEU A 537 -8.56 0.09 8.38
N VAL A 538 -8.05 0.59 9.51
CA VAL A 538 -8.38 1.94 10.01
C VAL A 538 -8.00 3.00 8.99
N ASP A 539 -6.81 2.92 8.42
CA ASP A 539 -6.33 3.86 7.42
C ASP A 539 -7.21 3.83 6.16
N ALA A 540 -7.66 2.65 5.73
CA ALA A 540 -8.57 2.50 4.59
C ALA A 540 -9.96 3.09 4.86
N ILE A 541 -10.48 2.93 6.08
CA ILE A 541 -11.74 3.54 6.52
C ILE A 541 -11.60 5.07 6.54
N LEU A 542 -10.49 5.56 7.07
CA LEU A 542 -10.15 6.98 7.12
C LEU A 542 -10.04 7.61 5.73
N ARG A 543 -9.37 6.92 4.80
CA ARG A 543 -9.30 7.29 3.38
C ARG A 543 -10.68 7.36 2.73
N SER A 544 -11.61 6.49 3.12
CA SER A 544 -12.98 6.46 2.57
C SER A 544 -13.88 7.61 3.01
N ARG A 545 -13.44 8.40 4.01
CA ARG A 545 -14.16 9.50 4.66
C ARG A 545 -13.66 10.87 4.28
N SER A 546 -12.48 11.00 3.70
CA SER A 546 -11.89 12.30 3.36
C SER A 546 -12.81 13.06 2.39
N PRO A 547 -13.47 14.14 2.83
CA PRO A 547 -14.04 15.10 1.90
C PRO A 547 -12.87 15.72 1.15
N ILE A 548 -12.93 15.75 -0.18
CA ILE A 548 -12.11 16.72 -0.90
C ILE A 548 -12.73 18.08 -0.54
N PRO A 549 -11.95 19.05 -0.02
CA PRO A 549 -12.48 20.37 0.28
C PRO A 549 -13.14 20.98 -0.97
N VAL A 550 -14.29 21.61 -0.76
CA VAL A 550 -15.17 22.22 -1.77
C VAL A 550 -14.46 23.35 -2.51
#